data_AF-A0A3D4HG06-F1
#
_entry.id   AF-A0A3D4HG06-F1
#
_cell.length_a   1.000
_cell.length_b   1.000
_cell.length_c   1.000
_cell.angle_alpha   90.00
_cell.angle_beta   90.00
_cell.angle_gamma   90.00
#
_symmetry.space_group_name_H-M   'P 1'
#
loop_
_entity.id
_entity.type
_entity.pdbx_description
1 polymer ?
#
loop_
_entity_poly.entity_id
_entity_poly.type
_entity_poly.pdbx_seq_one_letter_code
_entity_poly.pdbx_strand_id
1 'polypeptide(L)'
;MILATLDITFLASITISAFYWDDPREQNALHGWMLSMGITSMLMACLFFIGKKGRNRILRKEALCSIGLGWVLASLTGALPYLLIVENCSLSNAIFESTSGLTTTGASVFADIESFPRSLLFWRCMSQWIGGLGVVVFFVAILSFLG
;
A
#
# COMPACT_ATOMS: atom_id res chain seq x y z
N MET A 1 -1.77 4.62 -11.32
CA MET A 1 -1.54 5.71 -10.34
C MET A 1 -1.35 5.16 -8.94
N ILE A 2 -2.32 4.43 -8.37
CA ILE A 2 -2.22 3.91 -6.98
C ILE A 2 -0.97 3.05 -6.73
N LEU A 3 -0.65 2.11 -7.63
CA LEU A 3 0.55 1.27 -7.50
C LEU A 3 1.86 2.07 -7.56
N ALA A 4 1.90 3.12 -8.37
CA ALA A 4 3.07 4.01 -8.43
C ALA A 4 3.24 4.79 -7.13
N THR A 5 2.14 5.24 -6.52
CA THR A 5 2.17 5.88 -5.19
C THR A 5 2.71 4.92 -4.14
N LEU A 6 2.29 3.64 -4.18
CA LEU A 6 2.80 2.61 -3.27
C LEU A 6 4.29 2.34 -3.48
N ASP A 7 4.75 2.21 -4.73
CA ASP A 7 6.17 2.03 -5.05
C ASP A 7 7.03 3.19 -4.53
N ILE A 8 6.56 4.44 -4.64
CA ILE A 8 7.26 5.61 -4.07
C ILE A 8 7.37 5.50 -2.55
N THR A 9 6.31 5.06 -1.87
CA THR A 9 6.34 4.88 -0.42
C THR A 9 7.16 3.67 0.03
N PHE A 10 7.23 2.61 -0.78
CA PHE A 10 8.11 1.48 -0.55
C PHE A 10 9.57 1.89 -0.73
N LEU A 11 9.88 2.69 -1.76
CA LEU A 11 11.19 3.28 -1.93
C LEU A 11 11.58 4.15 -0.72
N ALA A 12 10.67 4.98 -0.21
CA ALA A 12 10.92 5.73 1.02
C ALA A 12 11.19 4.80 2.23
N SER A 13 10.45 3.70 2.35
CA SER A 13 10.67 2.71 3.42
C SER A 13 12.01 1.99 3.27
N ILE A 14 12.45 1.68 2.04
CA ILE A 14 13.81 1.17 1.74
C ILE A 14 14.86 2.18 2.19
N THR A 15 14.68 3.47 1.89
CA THR A 15 15.65 4.49 2.32
C THR A 15 15.76 4.61 3.83
N ILE A 16 14.65 4.48 4.57
CA ILE A 16 14.66 4.46 6.03
C ILE A 16 15.37 3.20 6.55
N SER A 17 15.09 2.05 5.94
CA SER A 17 15.75 0.78 6.29
C SER A 17 17.25 0.84 6.05
N ALA A 18 17.69 1.43 4.94
CA ALA A 18 19.10 1.65 4.64
C ALA A 18 19.76 2.68 5.57
N PHE A 19 19.02 3.70 6.02
CA PHE A 19 19.54 4.69 6.96
C PHE A 19 19.76 4.12 8.37
N TYR A 20 18.91 3.19 8.81
CA TYR A 20 19.01 2.52 10.11
C TYR A 20 19.65 1.12 10.01
N TRP A 21 20.59 0.93 9.07
CA TRP A 21 21.22 -0.37 8.78
C TRP A 21 21.92 -1.04 9.98
N ASP A 22 22.30 -0.26 10.99
CA ASP A 22 22.91 -0.79 12.22
C ASP A 22 21.96 -1.69 13.04
N ASP A 23 20.64 -1.56 12.85
CA ASP A 23 19.64 -2.41 13.49
C ASP A 23 19.46 -3.72 12.70
N PRO A 24 19.70 -4.91 13.30
CA PRO A 24 19.51 -6.19 12.62
C PRO A 24 18.11 -6.39 12.03
N ARG A 25 17.09 -5.78 12.64
CA ARG A 25 15.71 -5.85 12.16
C ARG A 25 15.54 -5.17 10.80
N GLU A 26 16.28 -4.08 10.58
CA GLU A 26 16.24 -3.34 9.32
C GLU A 26 16.96 -4.10 8.20
N GLN A 27 18.06 -4.80 8.51
CA GLN A 27 18.76 -5.62 7.53
C GLN A 27 17.83 -6.71 6.95
N ASN A 28 17.04 -7.36 7.81
CA ASN A 28 16.04 -8.33 7.37
C ASN A 28 14.89 -7.65 6.61
N ALA A 29 14.44 -6.47 7.07
CA ALA A 29 13.36 -5.73 6.45
C ALA A 29 13.68 -5.27 5.02
N LEU A 30 14.93 -4.89 4.75
CA LEU A 30 15.37 -4.35 3.47
C LEU A 30 15.12 -5.34 2.31
N HIS A 31 15.37 -6.63 2.52
CA HIS A 31 15.04 -7.67 1.53
C HIS A 31 13.52 -7.77 1.29
N GLY A 32 12.72 -7.75 2.35
CA GLY A 32 11.26 -7.78 2.25
C GLY A 32 10.69 -6.56 1.51
N TRP A 33 11.28 -5.38 1.73
CA TRP A 33 10.94 -4.16 1.01
C TRP A 33 11.27 -4.22 -0.48
N MET A 34 12.48 -4.68 -0.83
CA MET A 34 12.89 -4.81 -2.23
C MET A 34 11.99 -5.78 -3.00
N LEU A 35 11.63 -6.92 -2.39
CA LEU A 35 10.71 -7.88 -2.98
C LEU A 35 9.30 -7.28 -3.13
N SER A 36 8.80 -6.58 -2.11
CA SER A 36 7.48 -5.92 -2.16
C SER A 36 7.41 -4.90 -3.29
N MET A 37 8.45 -4.07 -3.44
CA MET A 37 8.56 -3.09 -4.53
C MET A 37 8.67 -3.79 -5.89
N GLY A 38 9.52 -4.82 -6.01
CA GLY A 38 9.67 -5.58 -7.26
C GLY A 38 8.37 -6.21 -7.74
N ILE A 39 7.62 -6.86 -6.83
CA ILE A 39 6.30 -7.45 -7.13
C ILE A 39 5.31 -6.37 -7.55
N THR A 40 5.27 -5.24 -6.84
CA THR A 40 4.31 -4.15 -7.07
C THR A 40 4.61 -3.43 -8.39
N SER A 41 5.87 -3.15 -8.70
CA SER A 41 6.31 -2.59 -9.99
C SER A 41 6.02 -3.55 -11.15
N MET A 42 6.23 -4.86 -10.98
CA MET A 42 5.91 -5.85 -12.01
C MET A 42 4.40 -5.90 -12.28
N LEU A 43 3.57 -5.89 -11.22
CA LEU A 43 2.13 -5.83 -11.32
C LEU A 43 1.66 -4.54 -12.01
N MET A 44 2.26 -3.40 -11.66
CA MET A 44 2.00 -2.11 -12.29
C MET A 44 2.31 -2.15 -13.79
N ALA A 45 3.49 -2.66 -14.17
CA ALA A 45 3.89 -2.77 -15.57
C ALA A 45 2.92 -3.69 -16.34
N CYS A 46 2.58 -4.85 -15.77
CA CYS A 46 1.64 -5.79 -16.37
C CYS A 46 0.27 -5.15 -16.65
N LEU A 47 -0.34 -4.52 -15.63
CA LEU A 47 -1.63 -3.85 -15.77
C LEU A 47 -1.57 -2.68 -16.77
N PHE A 48 -0.47 -1.93 -16.80
CA PHE A 48 -0.27 -0.84 -17.75
C PHE A 48 -0.23 -1.35 -19.20
N PHE A 49 0.51 -2.43 -19.48
CA PHE A 49 0.59 -2.99 -20.83
C PHE A 49 -0.73 -3.60 -21.31
N ILE A 50 -1.48 -4.25 -20.41
CA ILE A 50 -2.82 -4.79 -20.70
C ILE A 50 -3.81 -3.64 -20.99
N GLY A 51 -3.77 -2.58 -20.19
CA GLY A 51 -4.72 -1.46 -20.28
C GLY A 51 -4.46 -0.49 -21.45
N LYS A 52 -3.28 -0.52 -22.07
CA LYS A 52 -2.85 0.46 -23.10
C LYS A 52 -3.77 0.52 -24.34
N LYS A 53 -4.53 -0.54 -24.63
CA LYS A 53 -5.46 -0.62 -25.77
C LYS A 53 -6.93 -0.34 -25.40
N GLY A 54 -7.19 0.13 -24.17
CA GLY A 54 -8.55 0.41 -23.70
C GLY A 54 -9.23 1.54 -24.48
N ARG A 55 -10.57 1.51 -24.53
CA ARG A 55 -11.37 2.62 -25.07
C ARG A 55 -11.34 3.81 -24.10
N ASN A 56 -11.18 5.02 -24.62
CA ASN A 56 -11.16 6.26 -23.81
C ASN A 56 -12.51 6.68 -23.21
N ARG A 57 -13.58 5.89 -23.41
CA ARG A 57 -14.91 6.20 -22.88
C ARG A 57 -15.16 5.32 -21.66
N ILE A 58 -15.08 5.91 -20.47
CA ILE A 58 -15.38 5.24 -19.20
C ILE A 58 -16.83 5.52 -18.82
N LEU A 59 -17.63 4.47 -18.61
CA LEU A 59 -18.98 4.57 -18.07
C LEU A 59 -18.94 4.82 -16.55
N ARG A 60 -19.96 5.47 -15.99
CA ARG A 60 -20.04 5.73 -14.52
C ARG A 60 -19.87 4.47 -13.67
N LYS A 61 -20.49 3.35 -14.10
CA LYS A 61 -20.35 2.04 -13.43
C LYS A 61 -18.92 1.49 -13.46
N GLU A 62 -18.19 1.76 -14.54
CA GLU A 62 -16.79 1.32 -14.69
C GLU A 62 -15.86 2.17 -13.82
N ALA A 63 -16.13 3.48 -13.71
CA ALA A 63 -15.42 4.36 -12.79
C ALA A 63 -15.62 3.94 -11.32
N LEU A 64 -16.87 3.69 -10.89
CA LEU A 64 -17.18 3.22 -9.55
C LEU A 64 -16.51 1.87 -9.24
N CYS A 65 -16.57 0.92 -10.19
CA CYS A 65 -15.88 -0.37 -10.05
C CYS A 65 -14.35 -0.19 -9.96
N SER A 66 -13.77 0.69 -10.76
CA SER A 66 -12.33 0.97 -10.76
C SER A 66 -11.85 1.55 -9.42
N ILE A 67 -12.66 2.39 -8.77
CA ILE A 67 -12.35 2.93 -7.44
C ILE A 67 -12.31 1.79 -6.42
N GLY A 68 -13.36 0.96 -6.36
CA GLY A 68 -13.42 -0.17 -5.44
C GLY A 68 -12.28 -1.18 -5.64
N LEU A 69 -12.00 -1.55 -6.89
CA LEU A 69 -10.88 -2.43 -7.23
C LEU A 69 -9.53 -1.79 -6.89
N GLY A 70 -9.40 -0.46 -7.01
CA GLY A 70 -8.21 0.27 -6.61
C GLY A 70 -7.89 0.10 -5.13
N TRP A 71 -8.89 0.22 -4.26
CA TRP A 71 -8.73 0.02 -2.82
C TRP A 71 -8.37 -1.42 -2.45
N VAL A 72 -9.01 -2.41 -3.09
CA VAL A 72 -8.66 -3.82 -2.91
C VAL A 72 -7.23 -4.08 -3.34
N LEU A 73 -6.84 -3.59 -4.51
CA LEU A 73 -5.48 -3.76 -5.05
C LEU A 73 -4.43 -3.10 -4.15
N ALA A 74 -4.71 -1.90 -3.64
CA ALA A 74 -3.83 -1.21 -2.71
C ALA A 74 -3.68 -1.96 -1.38
N SER A 75 -4.76 -2.56 -0.87
CA SER A 75 -4.73 -3.35 0.37
C SER A 75 -3.95 -4.66 0.21
N LEU A 76 -4.07 -5.31 -0.95
CA LEU A 76 -3.31 -6.54 -1.23
C LEU A 76 -1.82 -6.26 -1.44
N THR A 77 -1.48 -5.18 -2.13
CA THR A 77 -0.07 -4.80 -2.37
C THR A 77 0.58 -4.21 -1.13
N GLY A 78 -0.14 -3.38 -0.37
CA GLY A 78 0.30 -2.85 0.92
C GLY A 78 0.49 -3.91 2.02
N ALA A 79 -0.10 -5.12 1.83
CA ALA A 79 0.09 -6.26 2.72
C ALA A 79 1.44 -6.97 2.51
N LEU A 80 2.05 -6.85 1.33
CA LEU A 80 3.33 -7.52 0.99
C LEU A 80 4.45 -7.27 2.01
N PRO A 81 4.75 -6.03 2.44
CA PRO A 81 5.80 -5.81 3.43
C PRO A 81 5.51 -6.49 4.76
N TYR A 82 4.26 -6.52 5.24
CA TYR A 82 3.93 -7.24 6.46
C TYR A 82 4.14 -8.75 6.31
N LEU A 83 3.81 -9.31 5.15
CA LEU A 83 3.97 -10.75 4.89
C LEU A 83 5.45 -11.16 4.77
N LEU A 84 6.29 -10.28 4.21
CA LEU A 84 7.69 -10.58 3.90
C LEU A 84 8.66 -10.16 5.01
N ILE A 85 8.30 -9.20 5.86
CA ILE A 85 9.17 -8.66 6.92
C ILE A 85 8.83 -9.23 8.29
N VAL A 86 7.55 -9.44 8.59
CA VAL A 86 7.12 -9.91 9.91
C VAL A 86 7.19 -11.43 9.96
N GLU A 87 7.99 -11.96 10.88
CA GLU A 87 8.16 -13.40 11.07
C GLU A 87 6.83 -14.08 11.42
N ASN A 88 6.55 -15.22 10.78
CA ASN A 88 5.33 -16.02 10.99
C ASN A 88 4.02 -15.24 10.77
N CYS A 89 4.04 -14.18 9.97
CA CYS A 89 2.86 -13.41 9.63
C CYS A 89 1.92 -14.23 8.72
N SER A 90 0.68 -14.43 9.16
CA SER A 90 -0.33 -15.05 8.31
C SER A 90 -0.82 -14.07 7.24
N LEU A 91 -1.23 -14.59 6.08
CA LEU A 91 -1.76 -13.77 4.99
C LEU A 91 -2.97 -12.93 5.43
N SER A 92 -3.85 -13.49 6.26
CA SER A 92 -5.00 -12.76 6.80
C SER A 92 -4.58 -11.59 7.67
N ASN A 93 -3.53 -11.75 8.49
CA ASN A 93 -3.02 -10.69 9.35
C ASN A 93 -2.39 -9.57 8.53
N ALA A 94 -1.58 -9.92 7.52
CA ALA A 94 -0.99 -8.94 6.61
C ALA A 94 -2.04 -8.11 5.87
N ILE A 95 -3.07 -8.78 5.32
CA ILE A 95 -4.18 -8.11 4.62
C ILE A 95 -4.98 -7.24 5.59
N PHE A 96 -5.31 -7.76 6.78
CA PHE A 96 -6.01 -6.99 7.80
C PHE A 96 -5.26 -5.71 8.13
N GLU A 97 -3.95 -5.81 8.36
CA GLU A 97 -3.16 -4.66 8.80
C GLU A 97 -3.01 -3.62 7.70
N SER A 98 -2.78 -4.04 6.47
CA SER A 98 -2.75 -3.13 5.33
C SER A 98 -4.11 -2.48 5.08
N THR A 99 -5.20 -3.23 5.19
CA THR A 99 -6.56 -2.71 4.98
C THR A 99 -6.87 -1.67 6.05
N SER A 100 -6.65 -2.02 7.32
CA SER A 100 -6.87 -1.14 8.47
C SER A 100 -6.09 0.17 8.37
N GLY A 101 -4.83 0.11 7.92
CA GLY A 101 -4.01 1.28 7.66
C GLY A 101 -4.61 2.15 6.56
N LEU A 102 -4.83 1.59 5.37
CA LEU A 102 -5.33 2.33 4.20
C LEU A 102 -6.75 2.88 4.39
N THR A 103 -7.62 2.20 5.13
CA THR A 103 -8.97 2.69 5.42
C THR A 103 -8.99 3.65 6.62
N THR A 104 -7.83 3.98 7.18
CA THR A 104 -7.69 4.81 8.39
C THR A 104 -8.46 4.28 9.59
N THR A 105 -8.68 2.97 9.65
CA THR A 105 -9.34 2.31 10.78
C THR A 105 -8.43 2.25 11.99
N GLY A 106 -7.13 2.04 11.78
CA GLY A 106 -6.12 2.10 12.83
C GLY A 106 -6.16 0.94 13.84
N ALA A 107 -6.93 -0.12 13.57
CA ALA A 107 -6.90 -1.37 14.32
C ALA A 107 -5.63 -2.18 13.98
N SER A 108 -5.11 -2.93 14.96
CA SER A 108 -3.94 -3.80 14.79
C SER A 108 -4.22 -5.23 15.23
N VAL A 109 -3.79 -6.20 14.43
CA VAL A 109 -3.76 -7.63 14.84
C VAL A 109 -2.48 -8.00 15.62
N PHE A 110 -1.45 -7.17 15.53
CA PHE A 110 -0.19 -7.39 16.22
C PHE A 110 -0.22 -6.73 17.60
N ALA A 111 0.12 -7.51 18.63
CA ALA A 111 0.15 -7.03 20.02
C ALA A 111 1.39 -6.17 20.31
N ASP A 112 2.56 -6.57 19.81
CA ASP A 112 3.82 -5.85 19.99
C ASP A 112 4.30 -5.25 18.66
N ILE A 113 3.67 -4.13 18.27
CA ILE A 113 4.08 -3.37 17.08
C ILE A 113 5.40 -2.62 17.28
N GLU A 114 5.82 -2.37 18.53
CA GLU A 114 7.06 -1.65 18.83
C GLU A 114 8.31 -2.47 18.49
N SER A 115 8.15 -3.80 18.46
CA SER A 115 9.18 -4.73 17.99
C SER A 115 9.50 -4.57 16.49
N PHE A 116 8.60 -3.97 15.70
CA PHE A 116 8.78 -3.85 14.24
C PHE A 116 9.99 -2.97 13.87
N PRO A 117 10.61 -3.24 12.70
CA PRO A 117 11.58 -2.31 12.15
C PRO A 117 10.94 -0.93 11.92
N ARG A 118 11.73 0.12 12.10
CA ARG A 118 11.31 1.53 11.95
C ARG A 118 10.78 1.80 10.54
N SER A 119 11.35 1.16 9.52
CA SER A 119 10.85 1.23 8.14
C SER A 119 9.41 0.71 8.01
N LEU A 120 9.05 -0.35 8.74
CA LEU A 120 7.69 -0.89 8.77
C LEU A 120 6.74 -0.04 9.63
N LEU A 121 7.22 0.51 10.74
CA LEU A 121 6.46 1.51 11.50
C LEU A 121 6.14 2.75 10.67
N PHE A 122 7.10 3.23 9.88
CA PHE A 122 6.89 4.31 8.92
C PHE A 122 5.82 3.94 7.90
N TRP A 123 5.87 2.73 7.33
CA TRP A 123 4.84 2.25 6.40
C TRP A 123 3.44 2.25 7.02
N ARG A 124 3.29 1.85 8.29
CA ARG A 124 2.01 1.92 9.01
C ARG A 124 1.46 3.34 8.99
N CYS A 125 2.25 4.32 9.41
CA CYS A 125 1.86 5.74 9.41
C CYS A 125 1.55 6.25 8.00
N MET A 126 2.39 5.91 7.02
CA MET A 126 2.20 6.33 5.63
C MET A 126 0.94 5.74 5.00
N SER A 127 0.61 4.48 5.29
CA SER A 127 -0.61 3.85 4.78
C SER A 127 -1.87 4.56 5.28
N GLN A 128 -1.88 5.00 6.54
CA GLN A 128 -2.97 5.83 7.09
C GLN A 128 -3.03 7.20 6.44
N TRP A 129 -1.87 7.84 6.20
CA TRP A 129 -1.83 9.14 5.55
C TRP A 129 -2.32 9.08 4.10
N ILE A 130 -1.88 8.08 3.32
CA ILE A 130 -2.36 7.82 1.96
C ILE A 130 -3.87 7.55 1.95
N GLY A 131 -4.33 6.73 2.91
CA GLY A 131 -5.74 6.42 3.10
C GLY A 131 -6.62 7.65 3.32
N GLY A 132 -6.23 8.47 4.30
CA GLY A 132 -6.94 9.71 4.65
C GLY A 132 -7.00 10.69 3.47
N LEU A 133 -5.88 10.88 2.78
CA LEU A 133 -5.83 11.71 1.57
C LEU A 133 -6.75 11.16 0.47
N GLY A 134 -6.77 9.84 0.27
CA GLY A 134 -7.62 9.17 -0.71
C GLY A 134 -9.11 9.43 -0.48
N VAL A 135 -9.57 9.35 0.78
CA VAL A 135 -10.95 9.64 1.15
C VAL A 135 -11.29 11.12 0.92
N VAL A 136 -10.41 12.04 1.31
CA VAL A 136 -10.63 13.49 1.09
C VAL A 136 -10.77 13.82 -0.40
N VAL A 137 -9.87 13.31 -1.25
CA VAL A 137 -9.93 13.53 -2.70
C VAL A 137 -11.21 12.95 -3.29
N PHE A 138 -11.64 11.78 -2.83
CA PHE A 138 -12.89 11.17 -3.26
C PHE A 138 -14.11 12.03 -2.90
N PHE A 139 -14.18 12.56 -1.67
CA PHE A 139 -15.26 13.45 -1.25
C PHE A 139 -15.30 14.74 -2.09
N VAL A 140 -14.15 15.39 -2.31
CA VAL A 140 -14.06 16.61 -3.14
C VAL A 140 -14.49 16.33 -4.58
N ALA A 141 -14.08 15.20 -5.15
CA ALA A 141 -14.50 14.80 -6.49
C ALA A 141 -16.02 14.61 -6.57
N ILE A 142 -16.66 13.97 -5.59
CA ILE A 142 -18.12 13.79 -5.56
C ILE A 142 -18.86 15.11 -5.40
N LEU A 143 -18.40 15.97 -4.48
CA LEU A 143 -19.00 17.28 -4.23
C LEU A 143 -19.10 18.13 -5.51
N SER A 144 -18.08 18.05 -6.38
CA SER A 144 -18.06 18.75 -7.67
C SER A 144 -19.14 18.27 -8.67
N PHE A 145 -19.78 17.13 -8.43
CA PHE A 145 -20.89 16.62 -9.24
C PHE A 145 -22.28 16.91 -8.65
N LEU A 146 -22.35 17.36 -7.39
CA LEU A 146 -23.60 17.61 -6.67
C LEU A 146 -24.01 19.09 -6.65
N GLY A 147 -23.13 20.01 -7.05
CA GLY A 147 -23.42 21.44 -7.27
C GLY A 147 -23.39 21.78 -8.74
#